data_AF-A0A2S7QVW6-F1
#
_entry.id   AF-A0A2S7QVW6-F1
#
_cell.length_a   1.000
_cell.length_b   1.000
_cell.length_c   1.000
_cell.angle_alpha   90.00
_cell.angle_beta   90.00
_cell.angle_gamma   90.00
#
_symmetry.space_group_name_H-M   'P 1'
#
loop_
_entity.id
_entity.type
_entity.pdbx_description
1 polymer ?
#
loop_
_entity_poly.entity_id
_entity_poly.type
_entity_poly.pdbx_seq_one_letter_code
_entity_poly.pdbx_strand_id
1 'polypeptide(L)'
;MSVELKRFMEELSKLRQAAKGNGNVVNSSVLEEVEQEREVESQIEEIRQVQRRTHYQPLTFPGLHKVVLRFAQTGKLSEGLWYEHAFEVMAHTSIGQKYNVCSTTSRLFISGEFMNTVMLGKGVPNDNFVRPVEWILWNPSSQTALIIISEEAELLIPIIRAARKPKVHLIAYAAPVTKNMLLFDELSYYTLPRLPVGYKVPNWLSIELGIFAGRLYFSFPEYTHLMRYLQLADKTNVEASYTNTGIFTTNPVNFLLDWLTLRRKGQDIIHTPMGYICQGRLLHNDHPFFINRGTVAEKGTSSSPENRSNGAVKKVDDEYSDLEDEWNSDLEDELDSDIEHR
;
A
#
# COMPACT_ATOMS: atom_id res chain seq x y z
N MET A 1 20.76 25.09 -75.73
CA MET A 1 21.35 24.97 -74.38
C MET A 1 21.50 26.37 -73.82
N SER A 2 20.84 26.67 -72.70
CA SER A 2 20.73 28.04 -72.15
C SER A 2 22.12 28.64 -71.85
N VAL A 3 22.32 29.88 -72.28
CA VAL A 3 23.53 30.68 -72.08
C VAL A 3 23.85 30.85 -70.59
N GLU A 4 22.83 30.81 -69.75
CA GLU A 4 22.95 30.91 -68.29
C GLU A 4 23.66 29.70 -67.69
N LEU A 5 23.41 28.51 -68.22
CA LEU A 5 23.95 27.26 -67.70
C LEU A 5 25.45 27.12 -67.98
N LYS A 6 25.92 27.65 -69.12
CA LYS A 6 27.35 27.79 -69.42
C LYS A 6 28.03 28.77 -68.48
N ARG A 7 27.39 29.90 -68.18
CA ARG A 7 27.92 30.90 -67.24
C ARG A 7 28.11 30.31 -65.84
N PHE A 8 27.11 29.57 -65.33
CA PHE A 8 27.21 28.90 -64.04
C PHE A 8 28.29 27.82 -64.00
N MET A 9 28.49 27.08 -65.09
CA MET A 9 29.57 26.09 -65.18
C MET A 9 30.97 26.71 -65.22
N GLU A 10 31.13 27.85 -65.87
CA GLU A 10 32.40 28.61 -65.88
C GLU A 10 32.70 29.27 -64.53
N GLU A 11 31.66 29.69 -63.80
CA GLU A 11 31.79 30.24 -62.46
C GLU A 11 32.16 29.15 -61.44
N LEU A 12 31.55 27.96 -61.54
CA LEU A 12 31.91 26.78 -60.74
C LEU A 12 33.32 26.27 -61.01
N SER A 13 33.78 26.30 -62.26
CA SER A 13 35.13 25.84 -62.61
C SER A 13 36.21 26.79 -62.09
N LYS A 14 35.97 28.11 -62.12
CA LYS A 14 36.83 29.12 -61.49
C LYS A 14 36.91 28.95 -59.97
N LEU A 15 35.78 28.71 -59.30
CA LEU A 15 35.76 28.49 -57.85
C LEU A 15 36.49 27.20 -57.44
N ARG A 16 36.37 26.13 -58.23
CA ARG A 16 37.10 24.87 -57.99
C ARG A 16 38.62 25.00 -58.20
N GLN A 17 39.06 25.83 -59.14
CA GLN A 17 40.48 26.12 -59.33
C GLN A 17 41.04 27.01 -58.21
N ALA A 18 40.27 28.00 -57.74
CA ALA A 18 40.65 28.81 -56.57
C ALA A 18 40.77 27.95 -55.29
N ALA A 19 39.86 26.99 -55.09
CA ALA A 19 39.89 26.06 -53.96
C ALA A 19 41.03 25.03 -54.01
N LYS A 20 41.53 24.67 -55.21
CA LYS A 20 42.69 23.77 -55.37
C LYS A 20 44.05 24.48 -55.23
N GLY A 21 44.09 25.80 -55.37
CA GLY A 21 45.33 26.59 -55.27
C GLY A 21 45.67 27.04 -53.85
N ASN A 22 44.69 27.11 -52.95
CA ASN A 22 44.91 27.53 -51.57
C ASN A 22 44.97 26.31 -50.64
N GLY A 23 46.03 25.53 -50.83
CA GLY A 23 46.46 24.57 -49.83
C GLY A 23 46.83 25.29 -48.54
N ASN A 24 46.01 25.05 -47.53
CA ASN A 24 46.31 25.08 -46.11
C ASN A 24 45.88 26.32 -45.29
N VAL A 25 45.31 25.98 -44.14
CA VAL A 25 45.11 26.80 -42.94
C VAL A 25 44.05 27.88 -43.05
N VAL A 26 42.78 27.56 -42.74
CA VAL A 26 41.96 28.31 -41.76
C VAL A 26 40.79 27.41 -41.34
N ASN A 27 40.83 26.98 -40.07
CA ASN A 27 39.73 26.57 -39.19
C ASN A 27 39.08 25.18 -39.38
N SER A 28 39.89 24.12 -39.42
CA SER A 28 39.48 22.81 -38.87
C SER A 28 39.38 22.85 -37.33
N SER A 29 40.29 23.59 -36.68
CA SER A 29 40.36 23.71 -35.20
C SER A 29 39.05 24.17 -34.56
N VAL A 30 38.36 25.15 -35.17
CA VAL A 30 37.12 25.71 -34.59
C VAL A 30 35.93 24.76 -34.73
N LEU A 31 35.96 23.80 -35.66
CA LEU A 31 34.90 22.78 -35.79
C LEU A 31 35.27 21.50 -35.02
N GLU A 32 36.55 21.15 -34.94
CA GLU A 32 37.05 20.06 -34.08
C GLU A 32 36.92 20.39 -32.58
N GLU A 33 37.04 21.67 -32.17
CA GLU A 33 36.81 22.09 -30.78
C GLU A 33 35.34 21.91 -30.36
N VAL A 34 34.36 22.08 -31.27
CA VAL A 34 32.93 21.87 -30.93
C VAL A 34 32.53 20.39 -30.93
N GLU A 35 33.24 19.55 -31.70
CA GLU A 35 33.07 18.10 -31.62
C GLU A 35 33.75 17.52 -30.36
N GLN A 36 34.81 18.15 -29.85
CA GLN A 36 35.49 17.69 -28.64
C GLN A 36 34.83 18.10 -27.32
N GLU A 37 33.92 19.08 -27.28
CA GLU A 37 33.18 19.41 -26.05
C GLU A 37 32.03 18.42 -25.74
N ARG A 38 31.71 17.48 -26.63
CA ARG A 38 30.58 16.55 -26.46
C ARG A 38 30.97 15.06 -26.42
N GLU A 39 32.23 14.75 -26.14
CA GLU A 39 32.72 13.39 -25.85
C GLU A 39 33.21 13.21 -24.40
N VAL A 40 32.60 13.93 -23.47
CA VAL A 40 32.60 13.50 -22.06
C VAL A 40 31.15 13.27 -21.65
N GLU A 41 30.47 12.36 -22.36
CA GLU A 41 29.42 11.58 -21.72
C GLU A 41 30.10 10.87 -20.55
N SER A 42 30.00 11.46 -19.35
CA SER A 42 30.25 10.73 -18.13
C SER A 42 29.22 9.61 -18.09
N GLN A 43 29.59 8.47 -18.67
CA GLN A 43 28.99 7.20 -18.35
C GLN A 43 29.28 7.00 -16.87
N ILE A 44 28.35 7.48 -16.05
CA ILE A 44 28.23 7.03 -14.68
C ILE A 44 27.85 5.55 -14.83
N GLU A 45 28.86 4.67 -14.89
CA GLU A 45 28.66 3.25 -14.67
C GLU A 45 28.11 3.14 -13.26
N GLU A 46 26.79 3.13 -13.15
CA GLU A 46 26.08 2.88 -11.91
C GLU A 46 26.33 1.41 -11.58
N ILE A 47 27.45 1.13 -10.91
CA ILE A 47 27.79 -0.22 -10.46
C ILE A 47 26.65 -0.65 -9.53
N ARG A 48 25.75 -1.48 -10.06
CA ARG A 48 24.68 -2.10 -9.29
C ARG A 48 25.33 -2.91 -8.18
N GLN A 49 25.36 -2.35 -6.98
CA GLN A 49 25.75 -3.12 -5.81
C GLN A 49 24.76 -4.27 -5.68
N VAL A 50 25.26 -5.49 -5.86
CA VAL A 50 24.46 -6.70 -5.66
C VAL A 50 24.21 -6.82 -4.16
N GLN A 51 23.10 -6.24 -3.70
CA GLN A 51 22.60 -6.46 -2.34
C GLN A 51 22.27 -7.95 -2.22
N ARG A 52 23.16 -8.71 -1.58
CA ARG A 52 22.90 -10.12 -1.28
C ARG A 52 21.67 -10.19 -0.38
N ARG A 53 20.67 -10.95 -0.81
CA ARG A 53 19.45 -11.17 -0.02
C ARG A 53 19.84 -11.85 1.28
N THR A 54 19.45 -11.25 2.41
CA THR A 54 19.60 -11.90 3.71
C THR A 54 18.60 -13.06 3.76
N HIS A 55 19.11 -14.28 3.91
CA HIS A 55 18.25 -15.45 4.11
C HIS A 55 17.86 -15.56 5.57
N TYR A 56 16.55 -15.55 5.84
CA TYR A 56 15.98 -15.75 7.16
C TYR A 56 15.40 -17.16 7.27
N GLN A 57 15.51 -17.76 8.44
CA GLN A 57 14.87 -19.05 8.73
C GLN A 57 13.42 -18.81 9.16
N PRO A 58 12.43 -19.43 8.50
CA PRO A 58 11.02 -19.28 8.87
C PRO A 58 10.73 -20.01 10.20
N LEU A 59 9.85 -19.42 11.02
CA LEU A 59 9.28 -20.10 12.17
C LEU A 59 8.13 -21.00 11.73
N THR A 60 8.03 -22.20 12.32
CA THR A 60 6.97 -23.15 12.01
C THR A 60 5.74 -22.89 12.88
N PHE A 61 4.55 -23.00 12.28
CA PHE A 61 3.30 -22.87 13.01
C PHE A 61 3.10 -24.07 13.95
N PRO A 62 3.05 -23.87 15.29
CA PRO A 62 2.96 -24.95 16.27
C PRO A 62 1.54 -25.52 16.42
N GLY A 63 0.55 -24.92 15.75
CA GLY A 63 -0.86 -25.29 15.85
C GLY A 63 -1.70 -24.30 16.66
N LEU A 64 -3.02 -24.51 16.63
CA LEU A 64 -3.98 -23.61 17.29
C LEU A 64 -3.84 -23.64 18.82
N HIS A 65 -3.55 -22.48 19.40
CA HIS A 65 -3.40 -22.36 20.85
C HIS A 65 -4.75 -22.41 21.59
N LYS A 66 -4.73 -22.98 22.80
CA LYS A 66 -5.93 -23.21 23.63
C LYS A 66 -6.69 -21.92 23.97
N VAL A 67 -6.00 -20.80 24.12
CA VAL A 67 -6.62 -19.50 24.43
C VAL A 67 -7.47 -19.00 23.25
N VAL A 68 -6.95 -19.09 22.03
CA VAL A 68 -7.67 -18.70 20.80
C VAL A 68 -8.87 -19.62 20.59
N LEU A 69 -8.68 -20.93 20.76
CA LEU A 69 -9.74 -21.93 20.71
C LEU A 69 -10.86 -21.64 21.73
N ARG A 70 -10.50 -21.36 22.99
CA ARG A 70 -11.45 -21.03 24.06
C ARG A 70 -12.19 -19.72 23.74
N PHE A 71 -11.50 -18.73 23.18
CA PHE A 71 -12.13 -17.49 22.75
C PHE A 71 -13.19 -17.76 21.70
N ALA A 72 -12.87 -18.51 20.64
CA ALA A 72 -13.82 -18.87 19.59
C ALA A 72 -15.05 -19.64 20.11
N GLN A 73 -14.87 -20.54 21.09
CA GLN A 73 -15.95 -21.33 21.67
C GLN A 73 -16.83 -20.56 22.67
N THR A 74 -16.22 -19.72 23.51
CA THR A 74 -16.90 -19.12 24.68
C THR A 74 -17.18 -17.63 24.53
N GLY A 75 -16.49 -16.96 23.61
CA GLY A 75 -16.44 -15.50 23.46
C GLY A 75 -15.65 -14.77 24.53
N LYS A 76 -15.00 -15.49 25.47
CA LYS A 76 -14.24 -14.87 26.56
C LYS A 76 -12.75 -15.07 26.35
N LEU A 77 -12.02 -13.97 26.26
CA LEU A 77 -10.57 -13.98 26.23
C LEU A 77 -10.08 -14.03 27.67
N SER A 78 -9.48 -15.15 28.07
CA SER A 78 -8.86 -15.30 29.40
C SER A 78 -7.50 -14.62 29.40
N GLU A 79 -7.16 -13.92 30.49
CA GLU A 79 -5.83 -13.34 30.66
C GLU A 79 -4.74 -14.41 30.46
N GLY A 80 -3.73 -14.07 29.65
CA GLY A 80 -2.63 -14.97 29.33
C GLY A 80 -1.56 -14.28 28.49
N LEU A 81 -0.42 -14.94 28.35
CA LEU A 81 0.77 -14.45 27.63
C LEU A 81 0.75 -14.75 26.13
N TRP A 82 -0.32 -15.36 25.61
CA TRP A 82 -0.37 -15.84 24.21
C TRP A 82 -1.05 -14.86 23.24
N TYR A 83 -1.40 -13.68 23.72
CA TYR A 83 -1.86 -12.59 22.89
C TYR A 83 -1.41 -11.30 23.54
N GLU A 84 -1.23 -10.27 22.73
CA GLU A 84 -0.81 -8.95 23.17
C GLU A 84 -1.76 -7.89 22.61
N HIS A 85 -1.80 -6.72 23.24
CA HIS A 85 -2.56 -5.59 22.71
C HIS A 85 -1.94 -5.12 21.38
N ALA A 86 -2.75 -4.73 20.39
CA ALA A 86 -2.23 -4.42 19.06
C ALA A 86 -1.20 -3.28 19.04
N PHE A 87 -1.41 -2.25 19.87
CA PHE A 87 -0.44 -1.15 20.02
C PHE A 87 0.81 -1.55 20.80
N GLU A 88 0.73 -2.53 21.71
CA GLU A 88 1.91 -3.09 22.37
C GLU A 88 2.78 -3.85 21.35
N VAL A 89 2.13 -4.61 20.46
CA VAL A 89 2.81 -5.28 19.35
C VAL A 89 3.48 -4.27 18.41
N MET A 90 2.81 -3.14 18.11
CA MET A 90 3.43 -2.05 17.36
C MET A 90 4.62 -1.44 18.10
N ALA A 91 4.59 -1.35 19.43
CA ALA A 91 5.68 -0.83 20.24
C ALA A 91 6.97 -1.65 20.10
N HIS A 92 6.91 -2.93 19.71
CA HIS A 92 8.10 -3.75 19.44
C HIS A 92 8.82 -3.40 18.12
N THR A 93 8.17 -2.65 17.23
CA THR A 93 8.76 -2.19 15.96
C THR A 93 9.66 -0.97 16.17
N SER A 94 10.61 -0.71 15.26
CA SER A 94 11.51 0.45 15.41
C SER A 94 10.74 1.78 15.44
N ILE A 95 9.66 1.88 14.67
CA ILE A 95 8.78 3.05 14.63
C ILE A 95 7.99 3.15 15.93
N GLY A 96 7.46 2.05 16.43
CA GLY A 96 6.79 2.01 17.73
C GLY A 96 7.68 2.52 18.85
N GLN A 97 8.93 2.07 18.89
CA GLN A 97 9.94 2.53 19.85
C GLN A 97 10.26 4.01 19.68
N LYS A 98 10.48 4.48 18.44
CA LYS A 98 10.76 5.90 18.13
C LYS A 98 9.69 6.84 18.69
N TYR A 99 8.42 6.44 18.64
CA TYR A 99 7.29 7.26 19.08
C TYR A 99 6.74 6.90 20.46
N ASN A 100 7.42 6.00 21.20
CA ASN A 100 6.97 5.50 22.50
C ASN A 100 5.50 5.06 22.47
N VAL A 101 5.15 4.23 21.49
CA VAL A 101 3.79 3.70 21.36
C VAL A 101 3.44 2.88 22.60
N CYS A 102 2.23 3.08 23.12
CA CYS A 102 1.69 2.33 24.24
C CYS A 102 0.32 1.76 23.93
N SER A 103 -0.07 0.74 24.70
CA SER A 103 -1.40 0.17 24.64
C SER A 103 -2.50 1.20 24.92
N THR A 104 -3.60 1.10 24.17
CA THR A 104 -4.83 1.86 24.43
C THR A 104 -5.69 1.10 25.44
N THR A 105 -6.84 1.67 25.80
CA THR A 105 -7.83 0.98 26.64
C THR A 105 -8.76 0.07 25.83
N SER A 106 -8.56 0.01 24.51
CA SER A 106 -9.40 -0.79 23.64
C SER A 106 -9.15 -2.28 23.88
N ARG A 107 -10.01 -3.10 23.30
CA ARG A 107 -9.91 -4.56 23.38
C ARG A 107 -9.51 -5.12 22.02
N LEU A 108 -8.53 -4.50 21.37
CA LEU A 108 -7.91 -4.98 20.14
C LEU A 108 -6.63 -5.75 20.46
N PHE A 109 -6.69 -7.06 20.30
CA PHE A 109 -5.59 -7.97 20.60
C PHE A 109 -5.07 -8.67 19.35
N ILE A 110 -3.88 -9.24 19.45
CA ILE A 110 -3.19 -9.96 18.39
C ILE A 110 -2.73 -11.31 18.93
N SER A 111 -2.94 -12.39 18.17
CA SER A 111 -2.43 -13.71 18.52
C SER A 111 -0.90 -13.73 18.56
N GLY A 112 -0.32 -14.47 19.51
CA GLY A 112 1.13 -14.61 19.65
C GLY A 112 1.82 -15.13 18.39
N GLU A 113 1.13 -15.93 17.58
CA GLU A 113 1.67 -16.46 16.32
C GLU A 113 1.77 -15.41 15.20
N PHE A 114 1.07 -14.27 15.33
CA PHE A 114 1.08 -13.22 14.31
C PHE A 114 2.48 -12.64 14.08
N MET A 115 3.26 -12.50 15.15
CA MET A 115 4.63 -11.94 15.10
C MET A 115 5.70 -13.00 14.85
N ASN A 116 5.36 -14.29 14.95
CA ASN A 116 6.27 -15.42 14.74
C ASN A 116 6.41 -15.75 13.25
N THR A 117 7.10 -14.89 12.50
CA THR A 117 7.34 -15.10 11.06
C THR A 117 8.71 -15.69 10.78
N VAL A 118 9.76 -15.05 11.27
CA VAL A 118 11.15 -15.42 11.00
C VAL A 118 11.99 -15.39 12.28
N MET A 119 13.03 -16.22 12.32
CA MET A 119 14.03 -16.15 13.37
C MET A 119 14.89 -14.90 13.17
N LEU A 120 14.72 -13.92 14.07
CA LEU A 120 15.53 -12.71 14.12
C LEU A 120 16.63 -12.82 15.18
N GLY A 121 17.76 -12.15 14.93
CA GLY A 121 18.78 -11.95 15.94
C GLY A 121 18.24 -11.12 17.11
N LYS A 122 18.81 -11.30 18.31
CA LYS A 122 18.42 -10.54 19.49
C LYS A 122 18.52 -9.03 19.22
N GLY A 123 17.44 -8.29 19.48
CA GLY A 123 17.39 -6.84 19.35
C GLY A 123 17.17 -6.31 17.92
N VAL A 124 16.97 -7.19 16.92
CA VAL A 124 16.58 -6.76 15.57
C VAL A 124 15.06 -6.59 15.55
N PRO A 125 14.53 -5.38 15.26
CA PRO A 125 13.09 -5.16 15.18
C PRO A 125 12.48 -5.89 13.98
N ASN A 126 11.26 -6.41 14.14
CA ASN A 126 10.59 -7.26 13.15
C ASN A 126 9.81 -6.46 12.07
N ASP A 127 10.31 -5.28 11.71
CA ASP A 127 9.57 -4.29 10.93
C ASP A 127 9.18 -4.80 9.53
N ASN A 128 10.08 -5.55 8.89
CA ASN A 128 9.90 -6.05 7.54
C ASN A 128 9.02 -7.30 7.44
N PHE A 129 8.73 -7.96 8.57
CA PHE A 129 7.96 -9.22 8.59
C PHE A 129 6.69 -9.11 9.45
N VAL A 130 6.18 -7.90 9.66
CA VAL A 130 4.83 -7.70 10.17
C VAL A 130 3.83 -8.20 9.13
N ARG A 131 3.03 -9.20 9.49
CA ARG A 131 2.04 -9.79 8.59
C ARG A 131 0.94 -8.77 8.22
N PRO A 132 0.35 -8.88 7.01
CA PRO A 132 -0.91 -8.19 6.74
C PRO A 132 -2.02 -8.71 7.67
N VAL A 133 -2.99 -7.86 7.97
CA VAL A 133 -4.16 -8.27 8.75
C VAL A 133 -5.21 -8.81 7.80
N GLU A 134 -5.48 -10.11 7.91
CA GLU A 134 -6.40 -10.83 7.03
C GLU A 134 -7.65 -11.34 7.77
N TRP A 135 -7.47 -11.78 9.01
CA TRP A 135 -8.51 -12.45 9.77
C TRP A 135 -8.66 -11.88 11.18
N ILE A 136 -9.90 -11.66 11.57
CA ILE A 136 -10.24 -11.07 12.86
C ILE A 136 -11.35 -11.89 13.50
N LEU A 137 -11.14 -12.31 14.74
CA LEU A 137 -12.20 -12.83 15.59
C LEU A 137 -12.81 -11.67 16.37
N TRP A 138 -14.11 -11.46 16.19
CA TRP A 138 -14.86 -10.37 16.81
C TRP A 138 -15.96 -10.90 17.71
N ASN A 139 -15.99 -10.45 18.97
CA ASN A 139 -17.13 -10.65 19.86
C ASN A 139 -17.86 -9.31 20.12
N PRO A 140 -19.06 -9.10 19.52
CA PRO A 140 -19.88 -7.92 19.75
C PRO A 140 -20.25 -7.68 21.23
N SER A 141 -20.50 -8.75 21.99
CA SER A 141 -21.01 -8.64 23.37
C SER A 141 -19.97 -8.11 24.34
N SER A 142 -18.71 -8.50 24.16
CA SER A 142 -17.59 -8.02 24.99
C SER A 142 -16.79 -6.91 24.32
N GLN A 143 -17.18 -6.51 23.10
CA GLN A 143 -16.42 -5.63 22.22
C GLN A 143 -14.93 -5.99 22.12
N THR A 144 -14.62 -7.29 22.01
CA THR A 144 -13.24 -7.79 21.93
C THR A 144 -12.92 -8.24 20.52
N ALA A 145 -11.83 -7.72 19.95
CA ALA A 145 -11.26 -8.15 18.69
C ALA A 145 -9.93 -8.88 18.94
N LEU A 146 -9.71 -9.97 18.20
CA LEU A 146 -8.45 -10.69 18.18
C LEU A 146 -8.03 -10.92 16.72
N ILE A 147 -6.93 -10.31 16.31
CA ILE A 147 -6.30 -10.54 15.01
C ILE A 147 -5.58 -11.89 15.08
N ILE A 148 -5.84 -12.74 14.07
CA ILE A 148 -5.28 -14.08 13.96
C ILE A 148 -4.63 -14.27 12.59
N ILE A 149 -3.80 -15.31 12.45
CA ILE A 149 -3.20 -15.69 11.17
C ILE A 149 -4.10 -16.64 10.38
N SER A 150 -3.85 -16.76 9.09
CA SER A 150 -4.61 -17.64 8.18
C SER A 150 -4.57 -19.12 8.62
N GLU A 151 -3.45 -19.57 9.17
CA GLU A 151 -3.24 -20.92 9.71
C GLU A 151 -4.13 -21.21 10.94
N GLU A 152 -4.34 -20.20 11.80
CA GLU A 152 -5.28 -20.30 12.92
C GLU A 152 -6.73 -20.23 12.44
N ALA A 153 -7.02 -19.36 11.47
CA ALA A 153 -8.34 -19.20 10.89
C ALA A 153 -8.86 -20.51 10.28
N GLU A 154 -8.02 -21.22 9.52
CA GLU A 154 -8.36 -22.51 8.89
C GLU A 154 -8.81 -23.55 9.92
N LEU A 155 -8.10 -23.65 11.05
CA LEU A 155 -8.46 -24.57 12.14
C LEU A 155 -9.73 -24.14 12.89
N LEU A 156 -10.06 -22.85 12.90
CA LEU A 156 -11.22 -22.29 13.61
C LEU A 156 -12.51 -22.34 12.80
N ILE A 157 -12.45 -22.25 11.48
CA ILE A 157 -13.61 -22.30 10.58
C ILE A 157 -14.57 -23.48 10.90
N PRO A 158 -14.13 -24.74 10.99
CA PRO A 158 -15.05 -25.86 11.29
C PRO A 158 -15.66 -25.75 12.70
N ILE A 159 -14.90 -25.24 13.67
CA ILE A 159 -15.33 -25.08 15.07
C ILE A 159 -16.42 -24.02 15.18
N ILE A 160 -16.22 -22.88 14.52
CA ILE A 160 -17.17 -21.77 14.49
C ILE A 160 -18.45 -22.19 13.74
N ARG A 161 -18.32 -22.93 12.63
CA ARG A 161 -19.48 -23.45 11.87
C ARG A 161 -20.31 -24.46 12.67
N ALA A 162 -19.67 -25.29 13.49
CA ALA A 162 -20.36 -26.27 14.33
C ALA A 162 -21.04 -25.67 15.57
N ALA A 163 -20.75 -24.41 15.91
CA ALA A 163 -21.29 -23.77 17.10
C ALA A 163 -22.80 -23.48 16.96
N ARG A 164 -23.61 -24.03 17.89
CA ARG A 164 -25.07 -23.81 17.90
C ARG A 164 -25.47 -22.37 18.21
N LYS A 165 -24.69 -21.67 19.03
CA LYS A 165 -24.90 -20.29 19.46
C LYS A 165 -23.57 -19.55 19.43
N PRO A 166 -23.09 -19.18 18.23
CA PRO A 166 -21.80 -18.53 18.07
C PRO A 166 -21.86 -17.14 18.69
N LYS A 167 -20.87 -16.83 19.54
CA LYS A 167 -20.67 -15.49 20.13
C LYS A 167 -19.55 -14.71 19.45
N VAL A 168 -18.71 -15.42 18.71
CA VAL A 168 -17.56 -14.88 18.00
C VAL A 168 -17.83 -15.01 16.51
N HIS A 169 -17.45 -13.96 15.78
CA HIS A 169 -17.54 -13.86 14.34
C HIS A 169 -16.13 -13.76 13.78
N LEU A 170 -15.78 -14.67 12.89
CA LEU A 170 -14.59 -14.58 12.06
C LEU A 170 -14.89 -13.65 10.90
N ILE A 171 -14.10 -12.59 10.75
CA ILE A 171 -14.25 -11.55 9.76
C ILE A 171 -13.01 -11.57 8.87
N ALA A 172 -13.19 -11.66 7.55
CA ALA A 172 -12.10 -11.39 6.62
C ALA A 172 -11.96 -9.87 6.46
N TYR A 173 -10.72 -9.40 6.54
CA TYR A 173 -10.37 -8.01 6.45
C TYR A 173 -9.19 -7.83 5.51
N ALA A 174 -9.18 -6.72 4.79
CA ALA A 174 -8.03 -6.27 4.04
C ALA A 174 -7.97 -4.76 4.20
N ALA A 175 -6.81 -4.22 4.60
CA ALA A 175 -6.65 -2.79 4.76
C ALA A 175 -6.87 -2.09 3.40
N PRO A 176 -7.86 -1.18 3.26
CA PRO A 176 -8.06 -0.40 2.05
C PRO A 176 -6.83 0.47 1.74
N VAL A 177 -6.04 0.06 0.75
CA VAL A 177 -4.89 0.81 0.24
C VAL A 177 -5.19 1.52 -1.07
N THR A 178 -6.29 1.15 -1.73
CA THR A 178 -6.87 1.85 -2.87
C THR A 178 -8.32 2.19 -2.59
N LYS A 179 -8.87 3.13 -3.36
CA LYS A 179 -10.28 3.51 -3.26
C LYS A 179 -11.26 2.36 -3.52
N ASN A 180 -10.93 1.46 -4.44
CA ASN A 180 -11.78 0.31 -4.80
C ASN A 180 -11.87 -0.73 -3.67
N MET A 181 -10.96 -0.67 -2.69
CA MET A 181 -10.96 -1.57 -1.53
C MET A 181 -11.82 -1.07 -0.36
N LEU A 182 -12.52 0.07 -0.49
CA LEU A 182 -13.37 0.61 0.58
C LEU A 182 -14.47 -0.36 1.03
N LEU A 183 -14.84 -1.36 0.22
CA LEU A 183 -15.76 -2.42 0.61
C LEU A 183 -15.29 -3.25 1.83
N PHE A 184 -13.99 -3.28 2.11
CA PHE A 184 -13.41 -3.97 3.27
C PHE A 184 -13.44 -3.13 4.56
N ASP A 185 -13.77 -1.83 4.47
CA ASP A 185 -13.77 -0.87 5.58
C ASP A 185 -14.84 -1.21 6.63
N GLU A 186 -16.01 -1.68 6.18
CA GLU A 186 -17.17 -1.90 7.04
C GLU A 186 -17.09 -3.18 7.91
N LEU A 187 -16.02 -3.99 7.77
CA LEU A 187 -15.84 -5.25 8.49
C LEU A 187 -17.02 -6.24 8.30
N SER A 188 -17.69 -6.14 7.16
CA SER A 188 -18.90 -6.88 6.82
C SER A 188 -18.75 -7.78 5.58
N TYR A 189 -17.65 -7.61 4.82
CA TYR A 189 -17.43 -8.25 3.52
C TYR A 189 -17.60 -9.78 3.56
N TYR A 190 -16.86 -10.46 4.43
CA TYR A 190 -17.03 -11.87 4.70
C TYR A 190 -17.00 -12.11 6.20
N THR A 191 -18.13 -12.60 6.74
CA THR A 191 -18.30 -12.84 8.17
C THR A 191 -18.87 -14.24 8.41
N LEU A 192 -18.23 -14.98 9.31
CA LEU A 192 -18.55 -16.35 9.67
C LEU A 192 -18.60 -16.50 11.20
N PRO A 193 -19.77 -16.67 11.82
CA PRO A 193 -21.11 -16.58 11.22
C PRO A 193 -21.43 -15.13 10.88
N ARG A 194 -22.48 -14.92 10.08
CA ARG A 194 -22.92 -13.56 9.73
C ARG A 194 -23.26 -12.75 10.98
N LEU A 195 -22.83 -11.49 10.98
CA LEU A 195 -23.25 -10.54 12.00
C LEU A 195 -24.76 -10.26 11.88
N PRO A 196 -25.43 -9.84 12.97
CA PRO A 196 -26.83 -9.42 12.92
C PRO A 196 -27.04 -8.35 11.84
N VAL A 197 -28.18 -8.41 11.15
CA VAL A 197 -28.51 -7.45 10.10
C VAL A 197 -28.53 -6.03 10.67
N GLY A 198 -27.83 -5.11 10.01
CA GLY A 198 -27.71 -3.72 10.44
C GLY A 198 -26.75 -3.50 11.61
N TYR A 199 -26.02 -4.53 12.06
CA TYR A 199 -24.97 -4.36 13.05
C TYR A 199 -23.85 -3.48 12.49
N LYS A 200 -23.59 -2.35 13.16
CA LYS A 200 -22.47 -1.47 12.86
C LYS A 200 -21.34 -1.73 13.83
N VAL A 201 -20.15 -1.92 13.28
CA VAL A 201 -18.96 -2.16 14.07
C VAL A 201 -18.54 -0.83 14.73
N PRO A 202 -18.07 -0.84 16.00
CA PRO A 202 -17.69 0.41 16.67
C PRO A 202 -16.58 1.16 15.93
N ASN A 203 -16.69 2.48 15.84
CA ASN A 203 -15.71 3.32 15.13
C ASN A 203 -14.28 3.16 15.67
N TRP A 204 -14.12 2.97 16.99
CA TRP A 204 -12.81 2.73 17.60
C TRP A 204 -12.13 1.50 17.00
N LEU A 205 -12.89 0.44 16.70
CA LEU A 205 -12.33 -0.79 16.15
C LEU A 205 -11.85 -0.56 14.73
N SER A 206 -12.67 0.06 13.88
CA SER A 206 -12.29 0.39 12.50
C SER A 206 -11.04 1.28 12.44
N ILE A 207 -10.96 2.29 13.32
CA ILE A 207 -9.83 3.21 13.39
C ILE A 207 -8.57 2.48 13.84
N GLU A 208 -8.59 1.83 15.01
CA GLU A 208 -7.41 1.17 15.56
C GLU A 208 -6.91 0.01 14.69
N LEU A 209 -7.83 -0.80 14.18
CA LEU A 209 -7.52 -1.85 13.22
C LEU A 209 -6.95 -1.27 11.92
N GLY A 210 -7.53 -0.18 11.43
CA GLY A 210 -7.06 0.54 10.26
C GLY A 210 -5.62 1.02 10.40
N ILE A 211 -5.33 1.67 11.52
CA ILE A 211 -3.99 2.13 11.88
C ILE A 211 -3.04 0.93 11.94
N PHE A 212 -3.38 -0.10 12.73
CA PHE A 212 -2.54 -1.27 12.88
C PHE A 212 -2.28 -1.96 11.53
N ALA A 213 -3.28 -2.11 10.67
CA ALA A 213 -3.15 -2.82 9.40
C ALA A 213 -2.51 -1.99 8.27
N GLY A 214 -2.31 -0.69 8.48
CA GLY A 214 -1.76 0.21 7.49
C GLY A 214 -2.76 0.63 6.40
N ARG A 215 -4.00 0.88 6.78
CA ARG A 215 -5.09 1.39 5.91
C ARG A 215 -4.78 2.82 5.45
N LEU A 216 -5.04 3.10 4.17
CA LEU A 216 -4.82 4.41 3.55
C LEU A 216 -6.12 5.12 3.16
N TYR A 217 -7.14 4.35 2.81
CA TYR A 217 -8.47 4.82 2.40
C TYR A 217 -9.52 4.49 3.45
N PHE A 218 -10.45 5.40 3.67
CA PHE A 218 -11.57 5.25 4.60
C PHE A 218 -12.78 6.02 4.09
N SER A 219 -13.97 5.70 4.60
CA SER A 219 -15.21 6.42 4.26
C SER A 219 -15.32 7.78 4.96
N PHE A 220 -15.84 8.82 4.28
CA PHE A 220 -15.96 10.17 4.86
C PHE A 220 -16.69 10.24 6.23
N PRO A 221 -17.74 9.45 6.51
CA PRO A 221 -18.38 9.44 7.83
C PRO A 221 -17.42 9.10 9.00
N GLU A 222 -16.34 8.37 8.73
CA GLU A 222 -15.33 8.03 9.72
C GLU A 222 -14.37 9.19 10.02
N TYR A 223 -14.23 10.15 9.10
CA TYR A 223 -13.25 11.25 9.18
C TYR A 223 -13.29 11.98 10.52
N THR A 224 -14.48 12.36 10.98
CA THR A 224 -14.67 13.09 12.25
C THR A 224 -14.25 12.28 13.48
N HIS A 225 -14.51 10.97 13.46
CA HIS A 225 -14.12 10.06 14.53
C HIS A 225 -12.61 9.85 14.55
N LEU A 226 -11.99 9.72 13.38
CA LEU A 226 -10.55 9.60 13.22
C LEU A 226 -9.82 10.87 13.68
N MET A 227 -10.27 12.06 13.27
CA MET A 227 -9.70 13.33 13.72
C MET A 227 -9.79 13.50 15.25
N ARG A 228 -10.91 13.07 15.86
CA ARG A 228 -11.06 13.06 17.32
C ARG A 228 -10.10 12.07 17.98
N TYR A 229 -9.97 10.86 17.43
CA TYR A 229 -9.06 9.82 17.93
C TYR A 229 -7.60 10.28 17.90
N LEU A 230 -7.20 10.97 16.83
CA LEU A 230 -5.85 11.55 16.67
C LEU A 230 -5.65 12.88 17.41
N GLN A 231 -6.66 13.37 18.14
CA GLN A 231 -6.65 14.65 18.86
C GLN A 231 -6.38 15.87 17.96
N LEU A 232 -6.81 15.80 16.71
CA LEU A 232 -6.70 16.88 15.73
C LEU A 232 -7.96 17.75 15.64
N ALA A 233 -9.04 17.35 16.31
CA ALA A 233 -10.27 18.14 16.37
C ALA A 233 -10.10 19.36 17.27
N ASP A 234 -10.70 20.50 16.87
CA ASP A 234 -10.70 21.73 17.65
C ASP A 234 -11.24 21.50 19.07
N LYS A 235 -10.50 21.99 20.06
CA LYS A 235 -10.79 21.86 21.50
C LYS A 235 -12.07 22.58 21.96
N THR A 236 -12.82 23.19 21.03
CA THR A 236 -13.98 24.06 21.31
C THR A 236 -15.28 23.30 21.47
N ASN A 237 -15.38 22.04 21.05
CA ASN A 237 -16.55 21.18 21.30
C ASN A 237 -16.26 20.19 22.44
N VAL A 238 -16.35 20.71 23.67
CA VAL A 238 -16.39 19.91 24.89
C VAL A 238 -17.77 19.30 25.03
N GLU A 239 -18.12 18.34 24.18
CA GLU A 239 -19.28 17.46 24.38
C GLU A 239 -19.23 16.28 23.39
N ALA A 240 -18.52 15.21 23.78
CA ALA A 240 -18.90 13.82 23.52
C ALA A 240 -17.76 12.87 23.96
N SER A 241 -18.11 12.05 24.95
CA SER A 241 -17.37 10.95 25.58
C SER A 241 -16.85 9.86 24.62
N TYR A 242 -15.90 10.18 23.73
CA TYR A 242 -15.10 9.18 22.99
C TYR A 242 -13.64 9.10 23.44
N THR A 243 -13.25 9.83 24.48
CA THR A 243 -11.88 9.87 25.04
C THR A 243 -11.50 8.63 25.85
N ASN A 244 -12.29 7.55 25.82
CA ASN A 244 -11.95 6.38 26.62
C ASN A 244 -10.77 5.60 26.05
N THR A 245 -10.47 5.66 24.75
CA THR A 245 -9.24 5.07 24.17
C THR A 245 -8.06 5.98 24.46
N GLY A 246 -7.23 5.58 25.44
CA GLY A 246 -6.02 6.32 25.82
C GLY A 246 -5.16 6.71 24.61
N ILE A 247 -4.48 7.83 24.72
CA ILE A 247 -3.56 8.34 23.70
C ILE A 247 -2.42 7.33 23.53
N PHE A 248 -2.32 6.68 22.38
CA PHE A 248 -1.31 5.65 22.13
C PHE A 248 0.11 6.21 21.89
N THR A 249 0.23 7.51 21.61
CA THR A 249 1.52 8.21 21.46
C THR A 249 1.33 9.73 21.55
N THR A 250 2.36 10.47 21.94
CA THR A 250 2.34 11.94 22.02
C THR A 250 2.28 12.64 20.66
N ASN A 251 2.73 11.98 19.59
CA ASN A 251 2.72 12.53 18.23
C ASN A 251 2.11 11.53 17.23
N PRO A 252 0.77 11.38 17.24
CA PRO A 252 0.10 10.34 16.47
C PRO A 252 0.19 10.56 14.96
N VAL A 253 0.27 11.82 14.51
CA VAL A 253 0.33 12.16 13.08
C VAL A 253 1.65 11.75 12.47
N ASN A 254 2.77 12.12 13.10
CA ASN A 254 4.09 11.74 12.58
C ASN A 254 4.34 10.24 12.74
N PHE A 255 3.84 9.62 13.82
CA PHE A 255 3.83 8.17 13.94
C PHE A 255 3.10 7.52 12.76
N LEU A 256 1.89 7.98 12.43
CA LEU A 256 1.11 7.42 11.33
C LEU A 256 1.82 7.56 9.99
N LEU A 257 2.43 8.71 9.70
CA LEU A 257 3.20 8.92 8.48
C LEU A 257 4.31 7.88 8.32
N ASP A 258 5.14 7.72 9.36
CA ASP A 258 6.25 6.76 9.36
C ASP A 258 5.73 5.32 9.30
N TRP A 259 4.73 4.98 10.12
CA TRP A 259 4.14 3.64 10.22
C TRP A 259 3.51 3.19 8.91
N LEU A 260 2.71 4.05 8.27
CA LEU A 260 2.08 3.75 6.99
C LEU A 260 3.13 3.59 5.88
N THR A 261 4.17 4.42 5.88
CA THR A 261 5.29 4.30 4.92
C THR A 261 6.01 2.97 5.08
N LEU A 262 6.27 2.52 6.33
CA LEU A 262 6.84 1.21 6.61
C LEU A 262 5.94 0.08 6.12
N ARG A 263 4.64 0.13 6.45
CA ARG A 263 3.66 -0.89 6.04
C ARG A 263 3.48 -0.98 4.53
N ARG A 264 3.77 0.10 3.81
CA ARG A 264 3.76 0.17 2.35
C ARG A 264 5.13 0.01 1.70
N LYS A 265 6.14 -0.41 2.47
CA LYS A 265 7.51 -0.67 1.97
C LYS A 265 8.11 0.54 1.22
N GLY A 266 7.82 1.75 1.68
CA GLY A 266 8.32 2.99 1.07
C GLY A 266 7.54 3.49 -0.15
N GLN A 267 6.42 2.87 -0.52
CA GLN A 267 5.52 3.46 -1.52
C GLN A 267 4.98 4.80 -1.02
N ASP A 268 4.73 5.70 -1.97
CA ASP A 268 4.17 6.99 -1.65
C ASP A 268 2.72 6.87 -1.15
N ILE A 269 2.47 7.42 0.03
CA ILE A 269 1.16 7.47 0.68
C ILE A 269 0.55 8.88 0.69
N ILE A 270 1.29 9.91 0.26
CA ILE A 270 0.88 11.30 0.43
C ILE A 270 -0.38 11.66 -0.36
N HIS A 271 -0.63 10.96 -1.47
CA HIS A 271 -1.81 11.14 -2.32
C HIS A 271 -3.01 10.27 -1.90
N THR A 272 -3.17 10.01 -0.60
CA THR A 272 -4.29 9.24 -0.02
C THR A 272 -5.01 10.03 1.07
N PRO A 273 -6.25 9.64 1.46
CA PRO A 273 -6.94 10.26 2.61
C PRO A 273 -6.09 10.26 3.88
N MET A 274 -5.46 9.14 4.23
CA MET A 274 -4.56 9.09 5.38
C MET A 274 -3.32 9.96 5.18
N GLY A 275 -2.75 9.99 3.98
CA GLY A 275 -1.64 10.90 3.65
C GLY A 275 -2.00 12.36 3.86
N TYR A 276 -3.20 12.78 3.46
CA TYR A 276 -3.71 14.13 3.67
C TYR A 276 -3.84 14.46 5.16
N ILE A 277 -4.36 13.53 5.98
CA ILE A 277 -4.41 13.69 7.43
C ILE A 277 -3.00 13.83 8.02
N CYS A 278 -2.06 12.97 7.58
CA CYS A 278 -0.66 13.02 8.03
C CYS A 278 0.03 14.36 7.69
N GLN A 279 -0.41 15.03 6.61
CA GLN A 279 0.07 16.35 6.20
C GLN A 279 -0.68 17.51 6.85
N GLY A 280 -1.67 17.26 7.70
CA GLY A 280 -2.52 18.29 8.30
C GLY A 280 -3.48 18.95 7.30
N ARG A 281 -3.75 18.32 6.15
CA ARG A 281 -4.71 18.81 5.16
C ARG A 281 -6.13 18.42 5.57
N LEU A 282 -7.04 19.39 5.52
CA LEU A 282 -8.45 19.15 5.77
C LEU A 282 -9.09 18.38 4.61
N LEU A 283 -9.92 17.40 4.95
CA LEU A 283 -10.69 16.61 4.00
C LEU A 283 -12.15 17.02 4.07
N HIS A 284 -12.73 17.28 2.90
CA HIS A 284 -14.15 17.62 2.74
C HIS A 284 -14.88 16.46 2.05
N ASN A 285 -16.19 16.37 2.23
CA ASN A 285 -17.00 15.32 1.60
C ASN A 285 -16.88 15.31 0.07
N ASP A 286 -16.71 16.49 -0.52
CA ASP A 286 -16.61 16.67 -1.99
C ASP A 286 -15.22 16.31 -2.54
N HIS A 287 -14.30 15.80 -1.72
CA HIS A 287 -12.97 15.41 -2.19
C HIS A 287 -13.06 14.19 -3.14
N PRO A 288 -12.26 14.13 -4.23
CA PRO A 288 -12.24 12.98 -5.15
C PRO A 288 -12.05 11.61 -4.50
N PHE A 289 -11.48 11.56 -3.29
CA PHE A 289 -11.34 10.33 -2.51
C PHE A 289 -12.69 9.72 -2.11
N PHE A 290 -13.72 10.53 -1.87
CA PHE A 290 -15.01 10.09 -1.33
C PHE A 290 -16.14 10.05 -2.37
N ILE A 291 -15.94 10.65 -3.55
CA ILE A 291 -16.93 10.62 -4.63
C ILE A 291 -16.91 9.27 -5.36
N ASN A 292 -17.93 8.43 -5.21
CA ASN A 292 -18.06 7.23 -6.04
C ASN A 292 -18.53 7.59 -7.45
N ARG A 293 -17.61 7.60 -8.42
CA ARG A 293 -17.95 7.61 -9.84
C ARG A 293 -18.15 6.15 -10.30
N GLY A 294 -19.29 5.54 -10.00
CA GLY A 294 -19.60 4.20 -10.50
C GLY A 294 -20.67 3.44 -9.72
N THR A 295 -21.94 3.73 -10.03
CA THR A 295 -23.06 2.77 -10.13
C THR A 295 -24.23 3.50 -10.82
N VAL A 296 -24.07 3.77 -12.11
CA VAL A 296 -25.22 3.96 -13.00
C VAL A 296 -25.17 2.82 -13.98
N ALA A 297 -25.78 1.70 -13.60
CA ALA A 297 -26.21 0.67 -14.52
C ALA A 297 -27.73 0.54 -14.39
N GLU A 298 -28.39 0.71 -15.53
CA GLU A 298 -29.76 0.30 -15.85
C GLU A 298 -30.93 1.09 -15.24
N LYS A 299 -31.29 2.18 -15.92
CA LYS A 299 -32.64 2.27 -16.50
C LYS A 299 -32.52 2.56 -17.98
N GLY A 300 -32.95 1.58 -18.78
CA GLY A 300 -33.04 1.72 -20.21
C GLY A 300 -34.03 2.82 -20.59
N THR A 301 -33.64 3.66 -21.54
CA THR A 301 -34.56 4.14 -22.56
C THR A 301 -33.76 4.38 -23.83
N SER A 302 -34.19 3.70 -24.87
CA SER A 302 -33.72 3.77 -26.24
C SER A 302 -33.85 5.18 -26.83
N SER A 303 -32.77 5.70 -27.41
CA SER A 303 -32.83 6.48 -28.66
C SER A 303 -31.44 6.66 -29.23
N SER A 304 -31.26 6.16 -30.46
CA SER A 304 -30.07 6.31 -31.31
C SER A 304 -29.80 7.79 -31.71
N PRO A 305 -28.62 8.09 -32.29
CA PRO A 305 -27.96 9.39 -32.17
C PRO A 305 -28.33 10.36 -33.29
N GLU A 306 -28.41 11.65 -32.97
CA GLU A 306 -28.31 12.72 -33.95
C GLU A 306 -27.15 13.67 -33.62
N ASN A 307 -26.29 13.81 -34.62
CA ASN A 307 -25.21 14.78 -34.73
C ASN A 307 -25.66 16.21 -34.40
N ARG A 308 -24.89 16.90 -33.55
CA ARG A 308 -24.52 18.30 -33.80
C ARG A 308 -23.24 18.68 -33.06
N SER A 309 -22.45 19.46 -33.77
CA SER A 309 -21.05 19.74 -33.63
C SER A 309 -20.72 20.87 -32.64
N ASN A 310 -19.46 20.79 -32.16
CA ASN A 310 -18.58 21.86 -31.70
C ASN A 310 -18.82 22.55 -30.35
N GLY A 311 -17.95 22.21 -29.39
CA GLY A 311 -17.60 23.03 -28.23
C GLY A 311 -16.38 22.46 -27.52
N ALA A 312 -15.25 23.16 -27.62
CA ALA A 312 -13.91 22.71 -27.23
C ALA A 312 -13.79 22.25 -25.76
N VAL A 313 -13.18 21.07 -25.56
CA VAL A 313 -12.72 20.60 -24.25
C VAL A 313 -11.20 20.40 -24.32
N LYS A 314 -10.49 21.11 -23.45
CA LYS A 314 -9.05 20.95 -23.21
C LYS A 314 -8.79 19.51 -22.75
N LYS A 315 -7.93 18.79 -23.47
CA LYS A 315 -7.29 17.57 -22.98
C LYS A 315 -6.43 17.93 -21.77
N VAL A 316 -6.67 17.26 -20.65
CA VAL A 316 -5.68 17.07 -19.60
C VAL A 316 -5.32 15.59 -19.71
N ASP A 317 -4.05 15.32 -19.95
CA ASP A 317 -3.51 13.98 -20.14
C ASP A 317 -3.52 13.23 -18.79
N ASP A 318 -4.39 12.24 -18.68
CA ASP A 318 -4.37 11.25 -17.59
C ASP A 318 -3.50 10.08 -18.04
N GLU A 319 -2.21 10.14 -17.74
CA GLU A 319 -1.25 9.06 -17.98
C GLU A 319 -1.25 8.13 -16.75
N TYR A 320 -2.17 7.17 -16.73
CA TYR A 320 -2.11 6.00 -15.84
C TYR A 320 -1.51 4.84 -16.61
N SER A 321 -0.22 4.58 -16.40
CA SER A 321 0.45 3.37 -16.90
C SER A 321 0.15 2.21 -15.95
N ASP A 322 -0.85 1.39 -16.31
CA ASP A 322 -1.01 0.04 -15.76
C ASP A 322 0.18 -0.82 -16.24
N LEU A 323 1.04 -1.23 -15.30
CA LEU A 323 2.02 -2.28 -15.56
C LEU A 323 1.35 -3.62 -15.25
N GLU A 324 0.93 -4.31 -16.30
CA GLU A 324 0.54 -5.71 -16.26
C GLU A 324 1.80 -6.56 -15.98
N ASP A 325 1.77 -7.32 -14.88
CA ASP A 325 2.81 -8.29 -14.54
C ASP A 325 2.74 -9.48 -15.52
N GLU A 326 3.62 -9.48 -16.52
CA GLU A 326 3.79 -10.57 -17.48
C GLU A 326 4.55 -11.73 -16.80
N TRP A 327 3.79 -12.75 -16.36
CA TRP A 327 4.33 -14.02 -15.90
C TRP A 327 4.83 -14.83 -17.10
N ASN A 328 6.14 -14.83 -17.35
CA ASN A 328 6.75 -15.78 -18.28
C ASN A 328 6.91 -17.15 -17.60
N SER A 329 6.09 -18.12 -18.01
CA SER A 329 6.30 -19.54 -17.73
C SER A 329 7.08 -20.15 -18.89
N ASP A 330 8.40 -20.27 -18.74
CA ASP A 330 9.18 -21.19 -19.56
C ASP A 330 9.68 -22.32 -18.64
N LEU A 331 8.87 -23.37 -18.58
CA LEU A 331 9.26 -24.73 -18.20
C LEU A 331 9.32 -25.53 -19.50
N GLU A 332 10.46 -26.17 -19.73
CA GLU A 332 10.80 -27.32 -20.60
C GLU A 332 12.30 -27.11 -20.92
N ASP A 333 13.22 -28.07 -20.90
CA ASP A 333 13.31 -29.48 -20.60
C ASP A 333 14.82 -29.73 -20.60
N GLU A 334 15.41 -30.35 -19.57
CA GLU A 334 16.72 -31.01 -19.72
C GLU A 334 16.76 -32.23 -18.79
N LEU A 335 16.09 -33.28 -19.26
CA LEU A 335 16.50 -34.66 -19.00
C LEU A 335 17.63 -34.97 -19.97
N ASP A 336 18.84 -35.13 -19.48
CA ASP A 336 19.68 -36.19 -20.03
C ASP A 336 20.60 -36.82 -18.97
N SER A 337 20.72 -38.12 -19.15
CA SER A 337 21.38 -39.11 -18.33
C SER A 337 22.89 -38.91 -18.21
N ASP A 338 23.46 -39.19 -17.03
CA ASP A 338 24.79 -39.79 -16.94
C ASP A 338 24.80 -40.90 -15.89
N ILE A 339 24.72 -42.13 -16.42
CA ILE A 339 25.13 -43.37 -15.80
C ILE A 339 26.66 -43.47 -15.96
N GLU A 340 27.33 -43.99 -14.92
CA GLU A 340 28.70 -44.52 -14.92
C GLU A 340 29.88 -43.53 -14.97
N HIS A 341 30.54 -43.30 -13.83
CA HIS A 341 31.82 -43.94 -13.54
C HIS A 341 32.35 -43.59 -12.13
N ARG A 342 32.70 -44.67 -11.41
CA ARG A 342 33.63 -44.80 -10.28
C ARG A 342 33.11 -44.72 -8.84
#